data_AF-A0A5S3XD82-F1
#
_entry.id   AF-A0A5S3XD82-F1
#
_cell.length_a   1.000
_cell.length_b   1.000
_cell.length_c   1.000
_cell.angle_alpha   90.00
_cell.angle_beta   90.00
_cell.angle_gamma   90.00
#
_symmetry.space_group_name_H-M   'P 1'
#
loop_
_entity.id
_entity.type
_entity.pdbx_description
1 polymer ?
#
loop_
_entity_poly.entity_id
_entity_poly.type
_entity_poly.pdbx_seq_one_letter_code
_entity_poly.pdbx_strand_id
1 'polypeptide(L)'
;QTQLQQSSLSQIEFNYLGQFDNSAVQDSTSVWRLASESSGKATSDNIAMNSELAVNGQVLNGALSFEVSFSQARLNNDDVAQFAAHFEAALQQIVAHCQTAEGTLTPSDVPLAKLSQTQLAALPLTLSNVDDLYPLSPMQEG
;
A
#
# COMPACT_ATOMS: atom_id res chain seq x y z
N GLN A 1 -35.42 -20.66 -6.57
CA GLN A 1 -35.20 -19.34 -5.93
C GLN A 1 -33.75 -19.33 -5.48
N THR A 2 -32.90 -18.56 -6.16
CA THR A 2 -31.48 -18.45 -5.83
C THR A 2 -31.36 -17.41 -4.73
N GLN A 3 -31.17 -17.87 -3.50
CA GLN A 3 -30.95 -17.02 -2.34
C GLN A 3 -29.52 -16.47 -2.46
N LEU A 4 -29.39 -15.18 -2.78
CA LEU A 4 -28.11 -14.47 -2.70
C LEU A 4 -27.64 -14.58 -1.25
N GLN A 5 -26.53 -15.29 -1.01
CA GLN A 5 -25.86 -15.30 0.28
C GLN A 5 -25.58 -13.84 0.66
N GLN A 6 -26.16 -13.37 1.77
CA GLN A 6 -25.72 -12.13 2.39
C GLN A 6 -24.27 -12.32 2.79
N SER A 7 -23.35 -11.85 1.95
CA SER A 7 -21.95 -11.73 2.30
C SER A 7 -21.86 -10.82 3.52
N SER A 8 -21.26 -11.31 4.60
CA SER A 8 -20.87 -10.46 5.72
C SER A 8 -20.03 -9.30 5.18
N LEU A 9 -20.42 -8.06 5.48
CA LEU A 9 -19.66 -6.87 5.09
C LEU A 9 -18.20 -7.02 5.53
N SER A 10 -17.25 -6.62 4.68
CA SER A 10 -15.84 -6.63 5.07
C SER A 10 -15.62 -5.66 6.23
N GLN A 11 -14.88 -6.07 7.26
CA GLN A 11 -14.65 -5.17 8.40
C GLN A 11 -13.80 -3.96 8.01
N ILE A 12 -12.79 -4.17 7.15
CA ILE A 12 -11.88 -3.14 6.68
C ILE A 12 -11.68 -3.26 5.17
N GLU A 13 -11.71 -2.14 4.48
CA GLU A 13 -11.28 -1.97 3.09
C GLU A 13 -10.05 -1.06 3.04
N PHE A 14 -8.99 -1.49 2.37
CA PHE A 14 -7.79 -0.69 2.17
C PHE A 14 -7.49 -0.61 0.68
N ASN A 15 -7.30 0.61 0.18
CA ASN A 15 -7.00 0.85 -1.22
C ASN A 15 -5.89 1.90 -1.36
N TYR A 16 -4.91 1.63 -2.22
CA TYR A 16 -3.90 2.60 -2.60
C TYR A 16 -4.10 2.97 -4.06
N LEU A 17 -4.59 4.18 -4.30
CA LEU A 17 -4.96 4.70 -5.61
C LEU A 17 -3.74 5.00 -6.50
N GLY A 18 -2.55 5.01 -5.92
CA GLY A 18 -1.29 5.30 -6.60
C GLY A 18 -0.86 6.76 -6.48
N GLN A 19 0.06 7.14 -7.36
CA GLN A 19 0.67 8.47 -7.41
C GLN A 19 0.18 9.23 -8.63
N PHE A 20 -0.49 10.36 -8.40
CA PHE A 20 -1.08 11.17 -9.46
C PHE A 20 -0.09 12.15 -10.09
N ASP A 21 1.07 12.35 -9.47
CA ASP A 21 2.14 13.26 -9.94
C ASP A 21 2.83 12.81 -11.22
N ASN A 22 2.84 11.50 -11.49
CA ASN A 22 3.51 10.92 -12.65
C ASN A 22 2.72 11.07 -13.95
N SER A 23 1.52 11.65 -13.88
CA SER A 23 0.68 11.89 -15.05
C SER A 23 0.97 13.28 -15.62
N ALA A 24 0.82 13.44 -16.94
CA ALA A 24 0.98 14.72 -17.66
C ALA A 24 0.16 15.89 -17.08
N VAL A 25 -0.71 15.63 -16.11
CA VAL A 25 -1.65 16.52 -15.44
C VAL A 25 -0.97 17.68 -14.67
N GLN A 26 0.34 17.57 -14.37
CA GLN A 26 1.14 18.69 -13.82
C GLN A 26 1.98 19.44 -14.88
N ASP A 27 2.04 18.97 -16.13
CA ASP A 27 2.71 19.73 -17.20
C ASP A 27 1.84 20.93 -17.60
N SER A 28 2.44 22.11 -17.63
CA SER A 28 1.87 23.34 -18.19
C SER A 28 1.31 23.20 -19.61
N THR A 29 1.74 22.18 -20.37
CA THR A 29 1.26 21.88 -21.73
C THR A 29 0.10 20.88 -21.79
N SER A 30 -0.28 20.26 -20.66
CA SER A 30 -1.36 19.28 -20.63
C SER A 30 -2.74 19.92 -20.70
N VAL A 31 -3.57 19.38 -21.59
CA VAL A 31 -4.98 19.76 -21.76
C VAL A 31 -5.88 19.28 -20.61
N TRP A 32 -5.42 18.31 -19.81
CA TRP A 32 -6.11 17.80 -18.62
C TRP A 32 -5.31 18.13 -17.37
N ARG A 33 -5.97 18.76 -16.39
CA ARG A 33 -5.38 19.16 -15.09
C ARG A 33 -6.30 18.74 -13.95
N LEU A 34 -5.72 18.36 -12.82
CA LEU A 34 -6.48 18.12 -11.58
C LEU A 34 -7.08 19.45 -11.14
N ALA A 35 -8.37 19.41 -10.78
CA ALA A 35 -9.02 20.57 -10.20
C ALA A 35 -8.42 20.84 -8.81
N SER A 36 -8.19 22.11 -8.49
CA SER A 36 -7.73 22.51 -7.15
C SER A 36 -8.84 22.48 -6.11
N GLU A 37 -10.10 22.43 -6.56
CA GLU A 37 -11.28 22.31 -5.71
C GLU A 37 -11.55 20.86 -5.33
N SER A 38 -12.20 20.65 -4.20
CA SER A 38 -12.62 19.33 -3.76
C SER A 38 -13.68 18.78 -4.72
N SER A 39 -13.58 17.49 -5.06
CA SER A 39 -14.65 16.75 -5.75
C SER A 39 -15.91 16.57 -4.88
N GLY A 40 -15.88 16.99 -3.61
CA GLY A 40 -16.88 16.65 -2.61
C GLY A 40 -16.75 15.19 -2.18
N LYS A 41 -17.78 14.71 -1.46
CA LYS A 41 -17.83 13.30 -1.02
C LYS A 41 -17.94 12.38 -2.24
N ALA A 42 -17.08 11.38 -2.33
CA ALA A 42 -17.14 10.37 -3.38
C ALA A 42 -18.41 9.51 -3.31
N THR A 43 -19.02 9.43 -2.12
CA THR A 43 -20.25 8.66 -1.86
C THR A 43 -21.29 9.54 -1.17
N SER A 44 -22.58 9.23 -1.42
CA SER A 44 -23.69 9.89 -0.74
C SER A 44 -23.85 9.34 0.68
N ASP A 45 -24.26 10.19 1.62
CA ASP A 45 -24.60 9.79 3.01
C ASP A 45 -25.74 8.76 3.07
N ASN A 46 -26.51 8.62 1.98
CA ASN A 46 -27.60 7.63 1.85
C ASN A 46 -27.15 6.27 1.29
N ILE A 47 -25.87 6.10 0.92
CA ILE A 47 -25.33 4.82 0.46
C ILE A 47 -24.76 4.08 1.66
N ALA A 48 -25.27 2.88 1.93
CA ALA A 48 -24.69 2.01 2.94
C ALA A 48 -23.26 1.63 2.54
N MET A 49 -22.28 1.85 3.42
CA MET A 49 -20.92 1.41 3.17
C MET A 49 -20.86 -0.12 3.08
N ASN A 50 -20.04 -0.61 2.14
CA ASN A 50 -19.76 -2.04 1.96
C ASN A 50 -18.77 -2.59 3.01
N SER A 51 -18.19 -1.70 3.82
CA SER A 51 -17.24 -2.00 4.89
C SER A 51 -17.50 -1.17 6.14
N GLU A 52 -17.04 -1.64 7.31
CA GLU A 52 -17.16 -0.86 8.56
C GLU A 52 -16.18 0.33 8.58
N LEU A 53 -14.98 0.13 8.02
CA LEU A 53 -13.92 1.12 7.86
C LEU A 53 -13.30 1.02 6.45
N ALA A 54 -13.13 2.14 5.76
CA ALA A 54 -12.46 2.21 4.47
C ALA A 54 -11.30 3.22 4.53
N VAL A 55 -10.12 2.81 4.08
CA VAL A 55 -8.89 3.62 4.04
C VAL A 55 -8.41 3.73 2.60
N ASN A 56 -8.48 4.92 2.02
CA ASN A 56 -8.04 5.20 0.65
C ASN A 56 -6.79 6.08 0.69
N GLY A 57 -5.67 5.59 0.15
CA GLY A 57 -4.39 6.31 0.09
C GLY A 57 -4.05 6.78 -1.31
N GLN A 58 -3.42 7.95 -1.42
CA GLN A 58 -2.89 8.48 -2.67
C GLN A 58 -1.67 9.37 -2.44
N VAL A 59 -0.85 9.53 -3.47
CA VAL A 59 0.21 10.55 -3.49
C VAL A 59 -0.16 11.66 -4.48
N LEU A 60 -0.18 12.90 -3.98
CA LEU A 60 -0.44 14.10 -4.75
C LEU A 60 0.53 15.21 -4.31
N ASN A 61 1.15 15.88 -5.27
CA ASN A 61 2.19 16.89 -5.08
C ASN A 61 3.33 16.42 -4.17
N GLY A 62 3.75 15.16 -4.32
CA GLY A 62 4.79 14.53 -3.51
C GLY A 62 4.37 14.24 -2.07
N ALA A 63 3.10 14.45 -1.70
CA ALA A 63 2.59 14.18 -0.37
C ALA A 63 1.67 12.95 -0.37
N LEU A 64 1.97 11.99 0.50
CA LEU A 64 1.08 10.86 0.79
C LEU A 64 -0.06 11.33 1.70
N SER A 65 -1.29 11.04 1.29
CA SER A 65 -2.49 11.36 2.06
C SER A 65 -3.41 10.14 2.12
N PHE A 66 -4.14 10.00 3.23
CA PHE A 66 -5.16 8.97 3.40
C PHE A 66 -6.50 9.60 3.78
N GLU A 67 -7.56 9.12 3.15
CA GLU A 67 -8.95 9.37 3.55
C GLU A 67 -9.47 8.15 4.31
N VAL A 68 -10.00 8.37 5.51
CA VAL A 68 -10.60 7.33 6.34
C VAL A 68 -12.11 7.60 6.42
N SER A 69 -12.89 6.71 5.82
CA SER A 69 -14.36 6.71 5.86
C SER A 69 -14.86 5.54 6.71
N PHE A 70 -16.00 5.69 7.37
CA PHE A 70 -16.52 4.64 8.25
C PHE A 70 -18.05 4.67 8.40
N SER A 71 -18.60 3.51 8.77
CA SER A 71 -20.02 3.37 9.06
C SER A 71 -20.35 3.83 10.48
N GLN A 72 -21.13 4.90 10.60
CA GLN A 72 -21.61 5.41 11.89
C GLN A 72 -22.56 4.44 12.63
N ALA A 73 -23.06 3.41 11.94
CA ALA A 73 -23.84 2.35 12.59
C ALA A 73 -22.98 1.42 13.46
N ARG A 74 -21.64 1.47 13.31
CA ARG A 74 -20.69 0.55 13.96
C ARG A 74 -19.58 1.26 14.71
N LEU A 75 -19.08 2.38 14.18
CA LEU A 75 -17.96 3.12 14.71
C LEU A 75 -18.36 4.57 15.01
N ASN A 76 -17.72 5.18 15.99
CA ASN A 76 -17.91 6.60 16.31
C ASN A 76 -16.68 7.42 15.88
N ASN A 77 -16.82 8.75 15.88
CA ASN A 77 -15.75 9.65 15.45
C ASN A 77 -14.49 9.55 16.32
N ASP A 78 -14.63 9.34 17.64
CA ASP A 78 -13.50 9.32 18.57
C ASP A 78 -12.61 8.09 18.35
N ASP A 79 -13.23 6.92 18.12
CA ASP A 79 -12.51 5.68 17.82
C ASP A 79 -11.77 5.78 16.47
N VAL A 80 -12.42 6.35 15.46
CA VAL A 80 -11.80 6.51 14.13
C VAL A 80 -10.70 7.58 14.14
N ALA A 81 -10.85 8.64 14.93
CA ALA A 81 -9.80 9.63 15.12
C ALA A 81 -8.57 9.03 15.82
N GLN A 82 -8.78 8.20 16.85
CA GLN A 82 -7.69 7.45 17.49
C GLN A 82 -7.02 6.47 16.53
N PHE A 83 -7.81 5.75 15.73
CA PHE A 83 -7.28 4.88 14.68
C PHE A 83 -6.41 5.67 13.69
N ALA A 84 -6.90 6.81 13.18
CA ALA A 84 -6.16 7.64 12.24
C ALA A 84 -4.83 8.14 12.83
N ALA A 85 -4.83 8.58 14.09
CA ALA A 85 -3.62 9.01 14.79
C ALA A 85 -2.60 7.86 14.97
N HIS A 86 -3.07 6.67 15.36
CA HIS A 86 -2.20 5.49 15.48
C HIS A 86 -1.67 5.02 14.12
N PHE A 87 -2.51 5.07 13.08
CA PHE A 87 -2.14 4.71 11.72
C PHE A 87 -1.05 5.65 11.19
N GLU A 88 -1.20 6.96 11.37
CA GLU A 88 -0.17 7.95 11.03
C GLU A 88 1.14 7.70 11.79
N ALA A 89 1.06 7.51 13.11
CA ALA A 89 2.24 7.24 13.92
C ALA A 89 2.96 5.95 13.49
N ALA A 90 2.22 4.90 13.15
CA ALA A 90 2.78 3.65 12.65
C ALA A 90 3.48 3.84 11.30
N LEU A 91 2.89 4.60 10.37
CA LEU A 91 3.54 4.93 9.09
C LEU A 91 4.83 5.72 9.30
N GLN A 92 4.84 6.71 10.20
CA GLN A 92 6.04 7.47 10.52
C GLN A 92 7.15 6.57 11.11
N GLN A 93 6.78 5.63 11.97
CA GLN A 93 7.72 4.64 12.52
C GLN A 93 8.29 3.74 11.41
N ILE A 94 7.47 3.28 10.48
CA ILE A 94 7.92 2.49 9.31
C ILE A 94 8.90 3.30 8.46
N VAL A 95 8.57 4.57 8.15
CA VAL A 95 9.45 5.45 7.37
C VAL A 95 10.80 5.65 8.09
N ALA A 96 10.79 5.95 9.39
CA ALA A 96 12.00 6.11 10.18
C ALA A 96 12.84 4.83 10.22
N HIS A 97 12.18 3.67 10.35
CA HIS A 97 12.85 2.38 10.28
C HIS A 97 13.51 2.17 8.92
N CYS A 98 12.78 2.35 7.82
CA CYS A 98 13.27 2.16 6.46
C CYS A 98 14.42 3.10 6.06
N GLN A 99 14.57 4.25 6.71
CA GLN A 99 15.73 5.14 6.49
C GLN A 99 17.05 4.56 7.02
N THR A 100 16.98 3.64 7.98
CA THR A 100 18.16 3.05 8.65
C THR A 100 18.29 1.56 8.40
N ALA A 101 17.20 0.90 8.02
CA ALA A 101 17.18 -0.51 7.73
C ALA A 101 17.96 -0.79 6.44
N GLU A 102 18.90 -1.73 6.52
CA GLU A 102 19.45 -2.34 5.32
C GLU A 102 18.37 -3.22 4.69
N GLY A 103 18.26 -3.18 3.36
CA GLY A 103 17.36 -4.08 2.65
C GLY A 103 17.68 -5.53 2.98
N THR A 104 16.68 -6.41 2.86
CA THR A 104 16.86 -7.86 2.97
C THR A 104 16.26 -8.52 1.75
N LEU A 105 16.97 -9.45 1.12
CA LEU A 105 16.36 -10.30 0.10
C LEU A 105 15.37 -11.27 0.74
N THR A 106 14.22 -11.38 0.12
CA THR A 106 13.23 -12.42 0.36
C THR A 106 13.33 -13.48 -0.75
N PRO A 107 12.87 -14.72 -0.51
CA PRO A 107 12.82 -15.74 -1.56
C PRO A 107 12.04 -15.33 -2.81
N SER A 108 11.07 -14.40 -2.67
CA SER A 108 10.32 -13.84 -3.80
C SER A 108 11.14 -12.88 -4.67
N ASP A 109 12.20 -12.28 -4.15
CA ASP A 109 13.07 -11.37 -4.90
C ASP A 109 14.02 -12.14 -5.83
N VAL A 110 14.38 -13.37 -5.46
CA VAL A 110 15.31 -14.25 -6.20
C VAL A 110 14.72 -15.66 -6.41
N PRO A 111 13.58 -15.77 -7.10
CA PRO A 111 12.80 -17.02 -7.14
C PRO A 111 13.56 -18.18 -7.79
N LEU A 112 14.54 -17.88 -8.64
CA LEU A 112 15.35 -18.88 -9.33
C LEU A 112 16.42 -19.50 -8.44
N ALA A 113 16.86 -18.80 -7.39
CA ALA A 113 17.85 -19.29 -6.42
C ALA A 113 17.34 -20.48 -5.60
N LYS A 114 16.01 -20.60 -5.42
CA LYS A 114 15.36 -21.65 -4.61
C LYS A 114 15.91 -21.76 -3.18
N LEU A 115 16.29 -20.62 -2.60
CA LEU A 115 16.81 -20.53 -1.24
C LEU A 115 15.70 -20.16 -0.24
N SER A 116 15.75 -20.73 0.95
CA SER A 116 14.94 -20.28 2.09
C SER A 116 15.45 -18.96 2.65
N GLN A 117 14.61 -18.25 3.41
CA GLN A 117 15.02 -17.00 4.08
C GLN A 117 16.26 -17.18 4.96
N THR A 118 16.36 -18.31 5.68
CA THR A 118 17.53 -18.62 6.52
C THR A 118 18.80 -18.83 5.70
N GLN A 119 18.69 -19.45 4.53
CA GLN A 119 19.83 -19.63 3.62
C GLN A 119 20.26 -18.29 3.00
N LEU A 120 19.31 -17.45 2.58
CA LEU A 120 19.61 -16.11 2.06
C LEU A 120 20.32 -15.24 3.11
N ALA A 121 19.83 -15.24 4.35
CA ALA A 121 20.43 -14.47 5.45
C ALA A 121 21.84 -14.93 5.84
N ALA A 122 22.20 -16.19 5.53
CA ALA A 122 23.54 -16.73 5.79
C ALA A 122 24.55 -16.38 4.69
N LEU A 123 24.09 -15.86 3.53
CA LEU A 123 25.00 -15.48 2.46
C LEU A 123 25.71 -14.17 2.82
N PRO A 124 27.04 -14.08 2.67
CA PRO A 124 27.81 -12.85 2.92
C PRO A 124 27.64 -11.86 1.75
N LEU A 125 26.40 -11.45 1.46
CA LEU A 125 26.05 -10.56 0.36
C LEU A 125 25.86 -9.14 0.85
N THR A 126 26.45 -8.18 0.13
CA THR A 126 26.07 -6.77 0.24
C THR A 126 25.04 -6.50 -0.83
N LEU A 127 23.77 -6.29 -0.42
CA LEU A 127 22.65 -6.20 -1.37
C LEU A 127 22.76 -5.06 -2.38
N SER A 128 23.49 -3.99 -2.06
CA SER A 128 23.75 -2.89 -3.01
C SER A 128 24.42 -3.35 -4.32
N ASN A 129 25.04 -4.54 -4.32
CA ASN A 129 25.79 -5.07 -5.45
C ASN A 129 25.14 -6.34 -6.04
N VAL A 130 23.92 -6.70 -5.60
CA VAL A 130 23.23 -7.92 -6.02
C VAL A 130 21.98 -7.54 -6.77
N ASP A 131 21.95 -7.83 -8.06
CA ASP A 131 20.78 -7.62 -8.92
C ASP A 131 19.86 -8.86 -8.88
N ASP A 132 20.43 -10.06 -8.90
CA ASP A 132 19.69 -11.33 -8.83
C ASP A 132 20.61 -12.50 -8.40
N LEU A 133 20.03 -13.63 -7.99
CA LEU A 133 20.72 -14.87 -7.60
C LEU A 133 20.24 -16.05 -8.46
N TYR A 134 21.18 -16.64 -9.19
CA TYR A 134 20.93 -17.81 -10.04
C TYR A 134 21.63 -19.05 -9.49
N PRO A 135 21.04 -20.25 -9.64
CA PRO A 135 21.74 -21.50 -9.42
C PRO A 135 22.84 -21.67 -10.46
N LEU A 136 23.87 -22.47 -10.15
CA LEU A 136 24.92 -22.80 -11.11
C LEU A 136 24.31 -23.48 -12.34
N SER A 137 24.84 -23.15 -13.53
CA SER A 137 24.52 -23.89 -14.74
C SER A 137 25.31 -25.21 -14.77
N PRO A 138 24.81 -26.27 -15.45
CA PRO A 138 25.49 -27.57 -15.50
C PRO A 138 26.95 -27.52 -15.98
N MET A 139 27.32 -26.52 -16.81
CA MET A 139 28.70 -26.32 -17.26
C MET A 139 29.64 -25.77 -16.18
N GLN A 140 29.09 -25.20 -15.10
CA GLN A 140 29.83 -24.67 -13.96
C GLN A 140 29.92 -25.65 -12.80
N GLU A 141 29.12 -26.72 -12.81
CA GLU A 141 29.15 -27.75 -11.76
C GLU A 141 30.35 -28.71 -11.88
N GLY A 142 31.03 -28.72 -13.04
CA GLY A 142 32.21 -29.55 -13.28
C GLY A 142 31.89 -30.95 -13.77
#